data_AF-A0A380MWZ4-F1
#
_entry.id   AF-A0A380MWZ4-F1
#
_cell.length_a   1.000
_cell.length_b   1.000
_cell.length_c   1.000
_cell.angle_alpha   90.00
_cell.angle_beta   90.00
_cell.angle_gamma   90.00
#
_symmetry.space_group_name_H-M   'P 1'
#
loop_
_entity.id
_entity.type
_entity.pdbx_description
1 polymer ?
#
loop_
_entity_poly.entity_id
_entity_poly.type
_entity_poly.pdbx_seq_one_letter_code
_entity_poly.pdbx_strand_id
1 'polypeptide(L)'
;MGSSNLNVRLDDDLREEATQVLAGYGLSPTQAIKLFFNQVAATRKVPLSFDFQSEKNFTLTSKTQAGLRQTEREFANGEVEHFDNVEELNQIIEKTSHD
;
A
#
# COMPACT_ATOMS: atom_id res chain seq x y z
N MET A 1 -10.60 1.75 35.06
CA MET A 1 -9.60 1.53 33.99
C MET A 1 -8.31 2.19 34.42
N GLY A 2 -7.19 1.47 34.46
CA GLY A 2 -5.90 2.05 34.83
C GLY A 2 -5.31 2.85 33.68
N SER A 3 -4.76 4.03 33.96
CA SER A 3 -3.95 4.80 33.01
C SER A 3 -2.48 4.52 33.27
N SER A 4 -1.74 4.11 32.25
CA SER A 4 -0.28 4.00 32.32
C SER A 4 0.37 5.12 31.51
N ASN A 5 1.48 5.63 32.01
CA ASN A 5 2.28 6.64 31.31
C ASN A 5 3.31 5.97 30.39
N LEU A 6 3.58 6.58 29.24
CA LEU A 6 4.62 6.19 28.31
C LEU A 6 5.61 7.35 28.17
N ASN A 7 6.89 7.09 28.43
CA ASN A 7 7.96 8.05 28.20
C ASN A 7 8.84 7.55 27.04
N VAL A 8 9.01 8.38 26.02
CA VAL A 8 9.80 8.06 24.82
C VAL A 8 10.84 9.14 24.61
N ARG A 9 12.10 8.75 24.41
CA ARG A 9 13.16 9.67 24.00
C ARG A 9 13.12 9.80 22.48
N LEU A 10 13.13 11.03 22.00
CA LEU A 10 13.23 11.37 20.58
C LEU A 10 14.33 12.43 20.46
N ASP A 11 15.05 12.40 19.35
CA ASP A 11 15.89 13.52 18.94
C ASP A 11 15.03 14.76 18.69
N ASP A 12 15.58 15.94 18.99
CA ASP A 12 14.82 17.19 18.94
C ASP A 12 14.33 17.52 17.52
N ASP A 13 15.19 17.32 16.51
CA ASP A 13 14.83 17.52 15.10
C ASP A 13 13.66 16.61 14.68
N LEU A 14 13.72 15.32 15.04
CA LEU A 14 12.66 14.36 14.74
C LEU A 14 11.34 14.74 15.42
N ARG A 15 11.41 15.20 16.68
CA ARG A 15 10.21 15.66 17.40
C ARG A 15 9.59 16.85 16.68
N GLU A 16 10.40 17.82 16.27
CA GLU A 16 9.91 19.03 15.63
C GLU A 16 9.23 18.72 14.30
N GLU A 17 9.90 17.98 13.41
CA GLU A 17 9.34 17.57 12.12
C GLU A 17 8.04 16.78 12.28
N ALA A 18 8.03 15.76 13.15
CA ALA A 18 6.84 14.96 13.38
C ALA A 18 5.69 15.82 13.95
N THR A 19 5.98 16.77 14.82
CA THR A 19 4.96 17.67 15.40
C THR A 19 4.34 18.57 14.33
N GLN A 20 5.14 19.11 13.40
CA GLN A 20 4.64 19.94 12.31
C GLN A 20 3.69 19.15 11.38
N VAL A 21 4.07 17.92 11.00
CA VAL A 21 3.23 17.04 10.19
C VAL A 21 1.92 16.73 10.91
N LEU A 22 1.97 16.34 12.18
CA LEU A 22 0.78 16.02 12.98
C LEU A 22 -0.13 17.23 13.18
N ALA A 23 0.43 18.43 13.34
CA ALA A 23 -0.32 19.67 13.41
C ALA A 23 -1.09 19.96 12.12
N GLY A 24 -0.54 19.59 10.96
CA GLY A 24 -1.25 19.65 9.66
C GLY A 24 -2.52 18.79 9.63
N TYR A 25 -2.55 17.69 10.39
CA TYR A 25 -3.74 16.85 10.57
C TYR A 25 -4.62 17.29 11.77
N GLY A 26 -4.26 18.36 12.48
CA GLY A 26 -4.94 18.81 13.69
C GLY A 26 -4.75 17.86 14.89
N LEU A 27 -3.70 17.04 14.88
CA LEU A 27 -3.41 16.04 15.92
C LEU A 27 -2.25 16.47 16.80
N SER A 28 -2.35 16.21 18.11
CA SER A 28 -1.21 16.27 19.00
C SER A 28 -0.38 14.98 18.96
N PRO A 29 0.92 15.02 19.31
CA PRO A 29 1.77 13.83 19.38
C PRO A 29 1.17 12.72 20.26
N THR A 30 0.60 13.08 21.41
CA THR A 30 -0.05 12.11 22.30
C THR A 30 -1.28 11.46 21.66
N GLN A 31 -2.07 12.21 20.89
CA GLN A 31 -3.21 11.66 20.17
C GLN A 31 -2.75 10.69 19.07
N ALA A 32 -1.72 11.05 18.30
CA ALA A 32 -1.16 10.18 17.28
C ALA A 32 -0.64 8.86 17.86
N ILE A 33 0.07 8.89 18.99
CA ILE A 33 0.54 7.69 19.68
C ILE A 33 -0.63 6.82 20.19
N LYS A 34 -1.71 7.42 20.69
CA LYS A 34 -2.92 6.66 21.07
C LYS A 34 -3.57 5.99 19.87
N LEU A 35 -3.67 6.68 18.74
CA LEU A 35 -4.19 6.12 17.49
C LEU A 35 -3.32 4.96 16.99
N PHE A 36 -1.99 5.10 17.07
CA PHE A 36 -1.05 4.03 16.76
C PHE A 36 -1.33 2.77 17.59
N PHE A 37 -1.42 2.88 18.92
CA PHE A 37 -1.72 1.72 19.76
C PHE A 37 -3.10 1.12 19.50
N ASN A 38 -4.12 1.95 19.26
CA ASN A 38 -5.45 1.47 18.89
C ASN A 38 -5.40 0.66 17.59
N GLN A 39 -4.66 1.13 16.59
CA GLN A 39 -4.51 0.44 15.31
C GLN A 39 -3.75 -0.88 15.47
N VAL A 40 -2.69 -0.91 16.28
CA VAL A 40 -1.96 -2.16 16.60
C VAL A 40 -2.88 -3.16 17.29
N ALA A 41 -3.66 -2.72 18.27
CA ALA A 41 -4.60 -3.58 18.99
C ALA A 41 -5.71 -4.11 18.08
N ALA A 42 -6.26 -3.27 17.20
CA ALA A 42 -7.33 -3.62 16.28
C ALA A 42 -6.87 -4.58 15.17
N THR A 43 -5.72 -4.33 14.56
CA THR A 43 -5.24 -5.07 13.39
C THR A 43 -4.29 -6.22 13.72
N ARG A 44 -3.79 -6.27 14.97
CA ARG A 44 -2.71 -7.17 15.42
C ARG A 44 -1.45 -7.09 14.55
N LYS A 45 -1.26 -5.97 13.85
CA LYS A 45 -0.10 -5.68 12.99
C LYS A 45 0.45 -4.30 13.35
N VAL A 46 1.73 -4.08 13.13
CA VAL A 46 2.35 -2.77 13.32
C VAL A 46 2.04 -1.92 12.07
N PRO A 47 1.33 -0.78 12.18
CA PRO A 47 0.94 0.06 11.05
C PRO A 47 2.11 0.95 10.60
N LEU A 48 3.27 0.35 10.37
CA LEU A 48 4.37 0.98 9.66
C LEU A 48 4.25 0.51 8.21
N SER A 49 3.41 1.20 7.45
CA SER A 49 3.56 1.14 5.99
C SER A 49 4.88 1.85 5.71
N PHE A 50 5.94 1.10 5.40
CA PHE A 50 7.22 1.67 4.97
C PHE A 50 7.07 2.26 3.55
N ASP A 51 6.12 3.17 3.37
CA ASP A 51 5.95 3.95 2.13
C ASP A 51 6.81 5.21 2.25
N PHE A 52 8.12 5.01 2.40
CA PHE A 52 9.07 6.07 2.10
C PHE A 52 8.92 6.36 0.60
N GLN A 53 8.23 7.47 0.29
CA GLN A 53 7.80 7.95 -1.04
C GLN A 53 6.39 7.56 -1.52
N SER A 54 5.37 7.74 -0.69
CA SER A 54 3.97 7.76 -1.18
C SER A 54 3.69 8.83 -2.27
N GLU A 55 4.59 9.80 -2.49
CA GLU A 55 4.54 10.72 -3.64
C GLU A 55 5.20 10.19 -4.94
N LYS A 56 5.78 8.99 -4.93
CA LYS A 56 5.98 8.25 -6.18
C LYS A 56 4.63 7.69 -6.59
N ASN A 57 3.83 8.59 -7.17
CA ASN A 57 2.87 8.33 -8.23
C ASN A 57 3.05 6.90 -8.77
N PHE A 58 1.99 6.11 -8.69
CA PHE A 58 1.86 4.89 -9.50
C PHE A 58 1.89 5.32 -10.98
N THR A 59 3.08 5.64 -11.47
CA THR A 59 3.34 5.90 -12.87
C THR A 59 3.42 4.51 -13.49
N LEU A 60 2.32 4.12 -14.14
CA LEU A 60 2.28 2.92 -14.96
C LEU A 60 3.57 2.85 -15.78
N THR A 61 4.35 1.80 -15.59
CA THR A 61 5.58 1.63 -16.37
C THR A 61 5.21 1.59 -17.85
N SER A 62 6.11 2.01 -18.73
CA SER A 62 5.85 1.96 -20.18
C SER A 62 5.46 0.56 -20.66
N LYS A 63 5.94 -0.49 -20.00
CA LYS A 63 5.54 -1.88 -20.26
C LYS A 63 4.09 -2.15 -19.86
N THR A 64 3.67 -1.71 -18.68
CA THR A 64 2.28 -1.87 -18.22
C THR A 64 1.32 -1.09 -19.11
N GLN A 65 1.68 0.13 -19.50
CA GLN A 65 0.87 0.94 -20.42
C GLN A 65 0.76 0.30 -21.82
N ALA A 66 1.85 -0.29 -22.32
CA ALA A 66 1.83 -1.00 -23.59
C ALA A 66 0.95 -2.26 -23.53
N GLY A 67 1.03 -3.01 -22.42
CA GLY A 67 0.18 -4.18 -22.17
C GLY A 67 -1.31 -3.82 -22.16
N LEU A 68 -1.70 -2.77 -21.43
CA LEU A 68 -3.09 -2.32 -21.39
C LEU A 68 -3.61 -1.91 -22.77
N ARG A 69 -2.84 -1.15 -23.55
CA ARG A 69 -3.20 -0.77 -24.93
C ARG A 69 -3.25 -1.95 -25.90
N GLN A 70 -2.52 -3.03 -25.61
CA GLN A 70 -2.56 -4.25 -26.39
C GLN A 70 -3.85 -5.01 -26.08
N THR A 71 -4.16 -5.18 -24.79
CA THR A 71 -5.42 -5.77 -24.34
C THR A 71 -6.63 -5.02 -24.91
N GLU A 72 -6.67 -3.69 -24.87
CA GLU A 72 -7.76 -2.90 -25.48
C GLU A 72 -7.95 -3.18 -26.99
N ARG A 73 -6.87 -3.44 -27.73
CA ARG A 73 -6.94 -3.79 -29.16
C ARG A 73 -7.42 -5.22 -29.37
N GLU A 74 -6.97 -6.16 -28.56
CA GLU A 74 -7.42 -7.56 -28.57
C GLU A 74 -8.93 -7.64 -28.26
N PHE A 75 -9.40 -6.89 -27.28
CA PHE A 75 -10.83 -6.73 -26.98
C PHE A 75 -11.61 -6.13 -28.16
N ALA A 76 -11.09 -5.10 -28.84
CA ALA A 76 -11.75 -4.49 -29.99
C ALA A 76 -11.79 -5.41 -31.22
N ASN A 77 -10.75 -6.22 -31.42
CA ASN A 77 -10.65 -7.19 -32.51
C ASN A 77 -11.38 -8.51 -32.24
N GLY A 78 -11.86 -8.73 -31.00
CA GLY A 78 -12.47 -9.98 -30.58
C GLY A 78 -11.46 -11.12 -30.33
N GLU A 79 -10.16 -10.81 -30.27
CA GLU A 79 -9.06 -11.72 -29.95
C GLU A 79 -8.90 -11.85 -28.43
N VAL A 80 -10.01 -12.10 -27.74
CA VAL A 80 -10.02 -12.27 -26.28
C VAL A 80 -9.96 -13.75 -25.95
N GLU A 81 -8.93 -14.16 -25.20
CA GLU A 81 -8.91 -15.48 -24.59
C GLU A 81 -9.95 -15.53 -23.46
N HIS A 82 -10.97 -16.35 -23.64
CA HIS A 82 -11.96 -16.65 -22.62
C HIS A 82 -11.59 -17.95 -21.94
N PHE A 83 -11.66 -17.97 -20.62
CA PHE A 83 -11.44 -19.17 -19.82
C PHE A 83 -12.72 -19.46 -19.07
N ASP A 84 -13.20 -20.69 -19.16
CA ASP A 84 -14.46 -21.09 -18.53
C ASP A 84 -14.29 -21.27 -17.01
N ASN A 85 -13.04 -21.49 -16.54
CA ASN A 85 -12.73 -21.69 -15.14
C ASN A 85 -11.26 -21.36 -14.79
N VAL A 86 -10.99 -21.25 -13.48
CA VAL A 86 -9.66 -20.92 -12.94
C VAL A 86 -8.63 -22.04 -13.19
N GLU A 87 -9.08 -23.29 -13.36
CA GLU A 87 -8.18 -24.43 -13.58
C GLU A 87 -7.56 -24.39 -14.98
N GLU A 88 -8.35 -24.04 -15.99
CA GLU A 88 -7.90 -23.79 -17.36
C GLU A 88 -6.89 -22.64 -17.43
N LEU A 89 -7.18 -21.53 -16.73
CA LEU A 89 -6.26 -20.39 -16.64
C LEU A 89 -4.90 -20.81 -16.06
N ASN A 90 -4.89 -21.57 -14.97
CA ASN A 90 -3.64 -22.00 -14.33
C ASN A 90 -2.79 -22.90 -15.24
N GLN A 91 -3.41 -23.81 -16.00
CA GLN A 91 -2.70 -24.71 -16.92
C GLN A 91 -1.99 -23.95 -18.04
N ILE A 92 -2.58 -22.85 -18.52
CA ILE A 92 -2.00 -22.04 -19.60
C ILE A 92 -0.84 -21.19 -19.07
N ILE A 93 -1.01 -20.57 -17.89
CA ILE A 93 0.06 -19.80 -17.24
C ILE A 93 1.29 -20.68 -16.98
N GLU A 94 1.09 -21.92 -16.52
CA GLU A 94 2.18 -22.88 -16.29
C GLU A 94 2.90 -23.26 -17.59
N LYS A 95 2.16 -23.41 -18.70
CA LYS A 95 2.74 -23.68 -20.02
C LYS A 95 3.51 -22.49 -20.59
N THR A 96 3.00 -21.27 -20.44
CA THR A 96 3.64 -20.04 -20.94
C THR A 96 4.85 -19.64 -20.10
N SER A 97 4.93 -20.05 -18.82
CA SER A 97 6.06 -19.76 -17.94
C SER A 97 7.26 -20.70 -18.11
N HIS A 98 7.14 -21.73 -18.96
CA HIS A 98 8.18 -22.74 -19.22
C HIS A 98 8.85 -22.61 -20.62
N ASP A 99 8.56 -21.53 -21.36
CA ASP A 99 9.22 -21.15 -22.62
C ASP A 99 10.15 -19.95 -22.43
#